data_AF-A0A3D4P4N4-F1
#
_entry.id   AF-A0A3D4P4N4-F1
#
_cell.length_a   1.000
_cell.length_b   1.000
_cell.length_c   1.000
_cell.angle_alpha   90.00
_cell.angle_beta   90.00
_cell.angle_gamma   90.00
#
_symmetry.space_group_name_H-M   'P 1'
#
loop_
_entity.id
_entity.type
_entity.pdbx_description
1 polymer ?
#
loop_
_entity_poly.entity_id
_entity_poly.type
_entity_poly.pdbx_seq_one_letter_code
_entity_poly.pdbx_strand_id
1 'polypeptide(L)' 'MLESGIGRAHNLHIASLPNFKLPSDLSASKRYYKEDLIDPPIELQRDGTIKVPKGLGIGVNPVEERIKRATLREEAFAP' A
#
# COMPACT_ATOMS: atom_id res chain seq x y z
N MET A 1 -1.82 9.12 -5.73
CA MET A 1 -1.14 10.18 -4.93
C MET A 1 0.28 9.77 -4.50
N LEU A 2 1.06 9.06 -5.33
CA LEU A 2 2.39 8.53 -4.97
C LEU A 2 2.43 7.93 -3.55
N GLU A 3 1.43 7.13 -3.22
CA GLU A 3 1.24 6.61 -1.87
C GLU A 3 2.29 5.54 -1.55
N SER A 4 2.72 5.52 -0.28
CA SER A 4 3.35 4.34 0.30
C SER A 4 2.40 3.15 0.26
N GLY A 5 2.93 1.96 0.53
CA GLY A 5 2.15 0.73 0.53
C GLY A 5 0.91 0.76 1.44
N ILE A 6 0.94 1.53 2.53
CA ILE A 6 -0.20 1.65 3.46
C ILE A 6 -1.40 2.31 2.76
N GLY A 7 -1.19 3.50 2.18
CA GLY A 7 -2.26 4.21 1.45
C GLY A 7 -2.68 3.46 0.18
N ARG A 8 -1.71 2.86 -0.52
CA ARG A 8 -1.97 2.06 -1.72
C ARG A 8 -2.85 0.84 -1.43
N ALA A 9 -2.62 0.15 -0.32
CA ALA A 9 -3.43 -1.01 0.07
C ALA A 9 -4.87 -0.61 0.40
N HIS A 10 -5.08 0.52 1.09
CA HIS A 10 -6.43 1.08 1.28
C HIS A 10 -7.11 1.38 -0.07
N ASN A 11 -6.40 2.05 -0.98
CA ASN A 11 -6.95 2.38 -2.30
C ASN A 11 -7.27 1.14 -3.13
N LEU A 12 -6.52 0.03 -3.01
CA LEU A 12 -6.85 -1.23 -3.67
C LEU A 12 -8.18 -1.81 -3.18
N HIS A 13 -8.46 -1.72 -1.87
CA HIS A 13 -9.76 -2.15 -1.33
C HIS A 13 -10.90 -1.27 -1.84
N ILE A 14 -10.72 0.07 -1.88
CA ILE A 14 -11.71 0.99 -2.44
C ILE A 14 -11.94 0.71 -3.94
N ALA A 15 -10.88 0.51 -4.71
CA ALA A 15 -10.94 0.21 -6.13
C ALA A 15 -11.63 -1.13 -6.44
N SER A 16 -11.81 -2.00 -5.44
CA SER A 16 -12.54 -3.27 -5.59
C SER A 16 -14.07 -3.12 -5.52
N LEU A 17 -14.58 -1.94 -5.15
CA LEU A 17 -16.01 -1.69 -5.03
C LEU A 17 -16.72 -1.66 -6.40
N PRO A 18 -18.03 -2.03 -6.47
CA PRO A 18 -18.73 -2.28 -7.74
C PRO A 18 -18.78 -1.12 -8.74
N ASN A 19 -18.61 0.12 -8.28
CA ASN A 19 -18.72 1.31 -9.13
C ASN A 19 -17.36 1.83 -9.66
N PHE A 20 -16.25 1.20 -9.26
CA PHE A 20 -14.92 1.48 -9.81
C PHE A 20 -14.71 0.64 -11.07
N LYS A 21 -15.29 1.08 -12.20
CA LYS A 21 -15.32 0.32 -13.46
C LYS A 21 -14.19 0.66 -14.44
N LEU A 22 -13.42 1.71 -14.17
CA LEU A 22 -12.28 2.12 -14.97
C LEU A 22 -10.97 1.81 -14.23
N PRO A 23 -9.86 1.56 -14.94
CA PRO A 23 -8.57 1.37 -14.31
C PRO A 23 -8.22 2.53 -13.38
N SER A 24 -7.84 2.20 -12.15
CA SER A 24 -7.35 3.18 -11.18
C SER A 24 -5.86 3.45 -11.41
N ASP A 25 -5.38 4.64 -11.05
CA ASP A 25 -3.95 4.97 -11.08
C ASP A 25 -3.21 4.33 -9.88
N LEU A 26 -3.20 3.00 -9.85
CA LEU A 26 -2.52 2.17 -8.88
C LEU A 26 -1.54 1.26 -9.63
N SER A 27 -0.32 1.14 -9.13
CA SER A 27 0.72 0.32 -9.77
C SER A 27 1.49 -0.49 -8.73
N ALA A 28 2.52 -1.23 -9.15
CA ALA A 28 3.39 -1.95 -8.22
C ALA A 28 4.18 -0.96 -7.34
N SER A 29 4.49 -1.35 -6.11
CA SER A 29 5.33 -0.58 -5.18
C SER A 29 6.69 -0.23 -5.81
N LYS A 30 7.31 -1.21 -6.50
CA LYS A 30 8.63 -1.08 -7.16
C LYS A 30 8.70 -0.03 -8.27
N ARG A 31 7.55 0.46 -8.76
CA ARG A 31 7.53 1.56 -9.74
C ARG A 31 7.96 2.90 -9.12
N TYR A 32 7.77 3.06 -7.81
CA TYR A 32 7.96 4.33 -7.12
C TYR A 32 9.09 4.27 -6.08
N TYR A 33 9.19 3.16 -5.35
CA TYR A 33 10.14 3.03 -4.25
C TYR A 33 11.04 1.82 -4.45
N LYS A 34 12.33 1.99 -4.16
CA LYS A 34 13.28 0.88 -4.07
C LYS A 34 12.89 -0.10 -2.96
N GLU A 35 12.37 0.44 -1.86
CA GLU A 35 11.86 -0.31 -0.71
C GLU A 35 10.64 0.41 -0.16
N ASP A 36 9.52 -0.31 -0.04
CA ASP A 36 8.26 0.23 0.47
C ASP A 36 8.11 -0.03 1.98
N LEU A 37 7.20 0.68 2.63
CA LEU A 37 6.96 0.62 4.08
C LEU A 37 6.12 -0.60 4.52
N ILE A 38 5.77 -1.51 3.61
CA ILE A 38 4.94 -2.68 3.87
C ILE A 38 5.60 -3.99 3.45
N ASP A 39 5.12 -5.09 3.99
CA ASP A 39 5.42 -6.45 3.55
C ASP A 39 4.14 -7.33 3.61
N PRO A 40 3.79 -8.06 2.52
CA PRO A 40 4.45 -8.07 1.22
C PRO A 40 4.25 -6.75 0.44
N PRO A 41 5.14 -6.40 -0.51
CA PRO A 41 4.93 -5.26 -1.39
C PRO A 41 3.76 -5.51 -2.37
N ILE A 42 3.17 -4.44 -2.88
CA ILE A 42 2.16 -4.56 -3.94
C ILE A 42 2.84 -4.86 -5.27
N GLU A 43 2.42 -5.95 -5.90
CA GLU A 43 2.97 -6.42 -7.18
C GLU A 43 1.96 -6.34 -8.31
N LEU A 44 2.46 -6.08 -9.52
CA LEU A 44 1.69 -6.11 -10.75
C LEU A 44 1.77 -7.51 -11.36
N GLN A 45 0.63 -8.09 -11.67
CA GLN A 45 0.54 -9.36 -12.39
C GLN A 45 0.91 -9.18 -13.88
N ARG A 46 1.18 -10.29 -14.58
CA ARG A 46 1.56 -10.27 -16.00
C ARG A 46 0.49 -9.65 -16.91
N ASP A 47 -0.77 -9.71 -16.51
CA ASP A 47 -1.92 -9.16 -17.23
C ASP A 47 -2.19 -7.68 -16.91
N GLY A 48 -1.31 -7.02 -16.14
CA GLY A 48 -1.48 -5.63 -15.76
C GLY A 48 -2.47 -5.40 -14.61
N THR A 49 -2.93 -6.46 -13.94
CA THR A 49 -3.81 -6.34 -12.77
C THR A 49 -3.04 -6.39 -11.46
N ILE A 50 -3.66 -5.93 -10.38
CA ILE A 50 -3.14 -6.05 -9.02
C ILE A 50 -4.14 -6.86 -8.20
N LYS A 51 -3.66 -7.83 -7.42
CA LYS A 51 -4.53 -8.55 -6.48
C LYS A 51 -4.87 -7.64 -5.30
N VAL A 52 -6.15 -7.60 -4.95
CA VAL A 52 -6.58 -7.01 -3.68
C VAL A 52 -5.95 -7.83 -2.54
N PRO A 53 -5.17 -7.21 -1.64
CA PRO A 53 -4.54 -7.93 -0.53
C PRO A 53 -5.58 -8.62 0.35
N LYS A 54 -5.24 -9.81 0.85
CA LYS A 54 -6.11 -10.61 1.72
C LYS A 54 -5.60 -10.57 3.16
N GLY A 55 -6.49 -10.84 4.11
CA GLY A 55 -6.18 -10.83 5.54
C GLY A 55 -6.95 -9.73 6.27
N LEU A 56 -6.66 -9.58 7.56
CA LEU A 56 -7.30 -8.57 8.39
C LEU A 56 -6.78 -7.16 8.06
N GLY A 57 -7.60 -6.15 8.31
CA GLY A 57 -7.27 -4.76 8.00
C GLY A 57 -7.05 -4.55 6.50
N ILE A 58 -5.90 -3.96 6.15
CA ILE A 58 -5.54 -3.69 4.73
C ILE A 58 -4.88 -4.86 4.01
N GLY A 59 -4.69 -6.01 4.68
CA GLY A 59 -4.14 -7.23 4.07
C GLY A 59 -2.64 -7.18 3.76
N VAL A 60 -1.93 -6.19 4.29
CA VAL A 60 -0.46 -6.06 4.26
C VAL A 60 0.02 -5.57 5.62
N ASN A 61 1.28 -5.86 5.97
CA ASN A 61 1.84 -5.47 7.26
C ASN A 61 2.77 -4.28 7.10
N PRO A 62 2.53 -3.15 7.81
CA PRO A 62 3.52 -2.10 7.93
C PRO A 62 4.80 -2.65 8.57
N VAL A 63 5.97 -2.36 7.98
CA VAL A 63 7.27 -2.81 8.50
C VAL A 63 7.84 -1.70 9.37
N GLU A 64 7.72 -1.87 10.68
CA GLU A 64 8.05 -0.86 11.67
C GLU A 64 9.50 -0.34 11.54
N GLU A 65 10.46 -1.22 11.30
CA GLU A 65 11.86 -0.84 11.06
C GLU A 65 12.04 0.07 9.84
N ARG A 66 11.29 -0.16 8.76
CA ARG A 66 11.35 0.67 7.56
C ARG A 66 10.70 2.03 7.80
N ILE A 67 9.61 2.04 8.56
CA ILE A 67 8.93 3.28 8.96
C ILE A 67 9.86 4.11 9.83
N LYS A 68 10.42 3.54 10.91
CA LYS A 68 11.39 4.21 11.79
C LYS A 68 12.55 4.81 11.02
N ARG A 69 13.13 4.06 10.08
CA ARG A 69 14.23 4.54 9.23
C ARG A 69 13.83 5.72 8.33
N ALA A 70 12.58 5.79 7.89
CA ALA A 70 12.06 6.87 7.04
C ALA A 70 11.45 8.04 7.84
N THR A 71 11.32 7.92 9.16
CA THR A 71 10.71 8.92 10.03
C THR A 71 11.63 10.13 10.20
N LEU A 72 11.09 11.34 10.00
CA LEU A 72 11.77 12.61 10.30
C LEU A 72 11.27 13.27 11.60
N ARG A 73 10.04 12.96 12.00
CA ARG A 73 9.40 13.45 13.23
C ARG A 73 8.39 12.44 13.72
N GLU A 74 8.35 12.25 15.04
CA GLU A 74 7.41 11.37 15.73
C GLU A 74 6.91 12.10 16.98
N GLU A 75 5.62 11.96 17.28
CA GLU A 75 5.01 12.44 18.52
C GLU A 75 4.06 11.36 19.03
N ALA A 76 4.15 11.07 20.33
CA ALA A 76 3.29 10.11 21.00
C ALA A 76 2.56 10.82 22.14
N PHE A 77 1.25 10.65 22.19
CA PHE A 77 0.38 11.23 23.20
C PHE A 77 -0.20 10.09 24.04
N ALA A 78 0.09 10.09 25.33
CA ALA A 78 -0.58 9.20 26.28
C ALA A 78 -1.93 9.82 26.70
N PRO A 79 -2.94 9.00 27.08
CA PRO A 79 -4.24 9.49 27.55
C PRO A 79 -4.16 10.45 28.74
#